data_AF-A0A1I5MCQ3-F1
#
_entry.id   AF-A0A1I5MCQ3-F1
#
_cell.length_a   1.000
_cell.length_b   1.000
_cell.length_c   1.000
_cell.angle_alpha   90.00
_cell.angle_beta   90.00
_cell.angle_gamma   90.00
#
_symmetry.space_group_name_H-M   'P 1'
#
loop_
_entity.id
_entity.type
_entity.pdbx_description
1 polymer ?
#
loop_
_entity_poly.entity_id
_entity_poly.type
_entity_poly.pdbx_seq_one_letter_code
_entity_poly.pdbx_strand_id
1 'polypeptide(L)'
;MTTYSLSALTNKMRGKSVTLGWDALVFMNRAKVNSLLEQQYITRFNRESFLKRIFGAPFMTPDKSEYLEMGGVILSHPRLSFEKASLRDSRATATMDIVAGTVSYIRKGTGQVPGAILYSYVVSVNQGYTLTMDIDLAASRGTVNEQGRVIVDIGTGYNCRCNLVTEDRAQETLGNFFKELFLEQKPEDRIYELGMLDLRDVDLLAPRSFLIRTMATDEGKNRHSDDYGEGAVVLFVRTKGNPNEGGDPNDLAVDYLIPNDRNPTTGKALYSGSLVLASRVVFDWYVREAIERQIGGNLRLRSSESNHVARILTAVAGGFNIPGFRYIWQKTLVTETSLSNNGPLMFKLTDPSPENALQVFAGDAGGLELSLQGPRLMPFHLRSWEWAFGSENWYWDAITTARVHLIFSPVFSSLPNYVTFEQATDPIIEFNGVWDPNNELKNVGSYPELPGMLHAALQPAFLQILRVFRTLELPGLNVLAISNLLFPERNALQLTEARLPGDLLMVGQIDPKETTFTLDPLLPVIKAGDKQTFEIRQLNYRHSNVQWSVRSVDGSRALGVISNNGEYEAPAVHLLDGSAIRNVVTATYTDPDTGKEVTASALVVVVLTSVVVTPSMSLIPMSDRRDVR
;
A
#
# COMPACT_ATOMS: atom_id res chain seq x y z
N MET A 1 11.03 11.60 -6.35
CA MET A 1 9.76 11.94 -7.01
C MET A 1 8.93 12.82 -6.10
N THR A 2 8.19 13.76 -6.67
CA THR A 2 7.39 14.72 -5.90
C THR A 2 6.25 14.00 -5.16
N THR A 3 5.98 14.39 -3.92
CA THR A 3 4.82 13.91 -3.17
C THR A 3 3.60 14.81 -3.42
N TYR A 4 2.40 14.25 -3.30
CA TYR A 4 1.16 14.94 -3.68
C TYR A 4 0.06 14.66 -2.65
N SER A 5 -0.92 15.56 -2.54
CA SER A 5 -2.13 15.30 -1.76
C SER A 5 -3.00 14.24 -2.46
N LEU A 6 -3.96 13.65 -1.74
CA LEU A 6 -4.88 12.65 -2.28
C LEU A 6 -5.66 13.22 -3.47
N SER A 7 -6.09 14.48 -3.37
CA SER A 7 -6.79 15.19 -4.45
C SER A 7 -5.91 15.40 -5.68
N ALA A 8 -4.64 15.80 -5.49
CA ALA A 8 -3.70 15.99 -6.58
C ALA A 8 -3.33 14.68 -7.28
N LEU A 9 -3.11 13.59 -6.52
CA LEU A 9 -2.88 12.25 -7.07
C LEU A 9 -4.09 11.78 -7.89
N THR A 10 -5.29 11.92 -7.34
CA THR A 10 -6.54 11.53 -8.00
C THR A 10 -6.69 12.27 -9.35
N ASN A 11 -6.38 13.57 -9.40
CA ASN A 11 -6.41 14.34 -10.63
C ASN A 11 -5.35 13.87 -11.65
N LYS A 12 -4.15 13.48 -11.21
CA LYS A 12 -3.08 13.03 -12.09
C LYS A 12 -3.35 11.66 -12.71
N MET A 13 -4.02 10.78 -11.96
CA MET A 13 -4.45 9.44 -12.37
C MET A 13 -5.68 9.43 -13.28
N ARG A 14 -6.36 10.58 -13.44
CA ARG A 14 -7.63 10.68 -14.16
C ARG A 14 -7.54 10.14 -15.59
N GLY A 15 -8.41 9.18 -15.92
CA GLY A 15 -8.49 8.55 -17.23
C GLY A 15 -7.27 7.69 -17.62
N LYS A 16 -6.32 7.49 -16.71
CA LYS A 16 -5.07 6.73 -16.96
C LYS A 16 -5.06 5.45 -16.15
N SER A 17 -4.28 4.49 -16.64
CA SER A 17 -3.83 3.37 -15.84
C SER A 17 -2.34 3.54 -15.53
N VAL A 18 -1.99 3.48 -14.25
CA VAL A 18 -0.64 3.70 -13.71
C VAL A 18 0.03 2.41 -13.26
N THR A 19 -0.65 1.27 -13.39
CA THR A 19 -0.10 -0.03 -12.96
C THR A 19 0.88 -0.65 -13.93
N LEU A 20 1.14 -0.05 -15.10
CA LEU A 20 2.05 -0.56 -16.14
C LEU A 20 1.75 -2.00 -16.56
N GLY A 21 0.47 -2.35 -16.57
CA GLY A 21 0.05 -3.71 -16.91
C GLY A 21 0.26 -4.74 -15.80
N TRP A 22 0.58 -4.33 -14.57
CA TRP A 22 0.41 -5.14 -13.35
C TRP A 22 -1.04 -5.06 -12.85
N ASP A 23 -1.47 -6.04 -12.04
CA ASP A 23 -2.86 -6.08 -11.53
C ASP A 23 -3.04 -5.18 -10.32
N ALA A 24 -2.02 -5.12 -9.46
CA ALA A 24 -2.02 -4.25 -8.30
C ALA A 24 -0.64 -3.65 -8.01
N LEU A 25 -0.62 -2.45 -7.46
CA LEU A 25 0.58 -1.84 -6.86
C LEU A 25 0.36 -1.63 -5.36
N VAL A 26 1.32 -1.99 -4.52
CA VAL A 26 1.28 -1.77 -3.07
C VAL A 26 2.46 -0.90 -2.66
N PHE A 27 2.19 0.22 -2.00
CA PHE A 27 3.21 1.14 -1.50
C PHE A 27 3.24 1.14 0.03
N MET A 28 4.44 1.15 0.60
CA MET A 28 4.64 1.27 2.04
C MET A 28 5.78 2.24 2.34
N ASN A 29 5.52 3.27 3.14
CA ASN A 29 6.52 4.30 3.43
C ASN A 29 7.64 3.81 4.38
N ARG A 30 8.72 4.58 4.45
CA ARG A 30 9.89 4.28 5.29
C ARG A 30 9.57 4.11 6.76
N ALA A 31 8.84 5.05 7.34
CA ALA A 31 8.47 5.01 8.76
C ALA A 31 7.81 3.67 9.11
N LYS A 32 6.94 3.17 8.22
CA LYS A 32 6.26 1.91 8.44
C LYS A 32 7.15 0.69 8.25
N VAL A 33 7.96 0.65 7.18
CA VAL A 33 8.94 -0.43 6.96
C VAL A 33 9.82 -0.57 8.21
N ASN A 34 10.34 0.53 8.75
CA ASN A 34 11.19 0.52 9.93
C ASN A 34 10.45 0.10 11.20
N SER A 35 9.19 0.51 11.36
CA SER A 35 8.36 0.04 12.48
C SER A 35 8.18 -1.48 12.46
N LEU A 36 8.04 -2.10 11.28
CA LEU A 36 7.94 -3.56 11.15
C LEU A 36 9.27 -4.26 11.52
N LEU A 37 10.41 -3.69 11.11
CA LEU A 37 11.73 -4.20 11.46
C LEU A 37 12.01 -4.12 12.96
N GLU A 38 11.63 -3.01 13.59
CA GLU A 38 11.70 -2.80 15.04
C GLU A 38 10.85 -3.84 15.80
N GLN A 39 9.59 -4.03 15.40
CA GLN A 39 8.72 -5.02 16.03
C GLN A 39 9.26 -6.44 15.90
N GLN A 40 9.75 -6.82 14.72
CA GLN A 40 10.36 -8.13 14.52
C GLN A 40 11.60 -8.33 15.38
N TYR A 41 12.45 -7.30 15.52
CA TYR A 41 13.61 -7.35 16.39
C TYR A 41 13.19 -7.63 17.84
N ILE A 42 12.10 -7.04 18.31
CA ILE A 42 11.61 -7.22 19.68
C ILE A 42 11.00 -8.61 19.89
N THR A 43 10.13 -9.06 18.98
CA THR A 43 9.51 -10.39 19.05
C THR A 43 10.55 -11.50 19.02
N ARG A 44 11.66 -11.27 18.33
CA ARG A 44 12.81 -12.18 18.25
C ARG A 44 13.45 -12.51 19.59
N PHE A 45 13.50 -11.55 20.51
CA PHE A 45 14.02 -11.81 21.85
C PHE A 45 13.17 -12.83 22.60
N ASN A 46 11.86 -12.93 22.32
CA ASN A 46 10.98 -13.94 22.93
C ASN A 46 11.22 -15.36 22.41
N ARG A 47 11.93 -15.50 21.29
CA ARG A 47 12.26 -16.79 20.65
C ARG A 47 13.75 -17.14 20.76
N GLU A 48 14.51 -16.44 21.61
CA GLU A 48 15.97 -16.56 21.76
C GLU A 48 16.76 -16.40 20.44
N SER A 49 16.16 -15.70 19.46
CA SER A 49 16.75 -15.49 18.13
C SER A 49 17.15 -14.03 17.98
N PHE A 50 18.41 -13.70 18.26
CA PHE A 50 18.90 -12.32 18.22
C PHE A 50 20.40 -12.26 17.96
N LEU A 51 20.88 -11.12 17.47
CA LEU A 51 22.31 -10.87 17.32
C LEU A 51 23.00 -10.88 18.68
N LYS A 52 23.95 -11.80 18.83
CA LYS A 52 24.78 -11.92 20.03
C LYS A 52 25.69 -10.71 20.19
N ARG A 53 26.21 -10.54 21.41
CA ARG A 53 27.25 -9.54 21.68
C ARG A 53 28.46 -9.80 20.79
N ILE A 54 28.97 -8.75 20.17
CA ILE A 54 30.06 -8.83 19.20
C ILE A 54 31.39 -8.61 19.92
N PHE A 55 32.32 -9.52 19.70
CA PHE A 55 33.70 -9.43 20.18
C PHE A 55 34.65 -9.62 19.01
N GLY A 56 35.77 -8.90 18.99
CA GLY A 56 36.79 -9.11 17.97
C GLY A 56 37.87 -8.05 17.98
N ALA A 57 38.95 -8.33 17.24
CA ALA A 57 40.11 -7.47 17.14
C ALA A 57 40.61 -7.35 15.68
N PRO A 58 39.81 -6.80 14.75
CA PRO A 58 40.24 -6.62 13.37
C PRO A 58 41.49 -5.73 13.27
N PHE A 59 42.44 -6.13 12.41
CA PHE A 59 43.62 -5.31 12.10
C PHE A 59 43.22 -4.10 11.25
N MET A 60 43.67 -2.91 11.65
CA MET A 60 43.33 -1.64 11.01
C MET A 60 44.35 -1.25 9.93
N THR A 61 45.56 -1.79 10.03
CA THR A 61 46.66 -1.55 9.10
C THR A 61 47.05 -2.83 8.34
N PRO A 62 47.48 -2.73 7.06
CA PRO A 62 47.84 -3.91 6.26
C PRO A 62 49.01 -4.73 6.84
N ASP A 63 49.94 -4.06 7.53
CA ASP A 63 51.08 -4.65 8.22
C ASP A 63 50.72 -5.30 9.57
N LYS A 64 49.43 -5.22 9.97
CA LYS A 64 48.90 -5.77 11.23
C LYS A 64 49.57 -5.20 12.49
N SER A 65 50.14 -3.99 12.38
CA SER A 65 50.75 -3.29 13.50
C SER A 65 49.71 -2.63 14.42
N GLU A 66 48.52 -2.34 13.92
CA GLU A 66 47.42 -1.76 14.71
C GLU A 66 46.12 -2.55 14.54
N TYR A 67 45.34 -2.64 15.61
CA TYR A 67 44.03 -3.29 15.61
C TYR A 67 43.04 -2.56 16.51
N LEU A 68 41.76 -2.73 16.21
CA LEU A 68 40.66 -2.22 17.01
C LEU A 68 40.03 -3.37 17.79
N GLU A 69 40.26 -3.42 19.10
CA GLU A 69 39.60 -4.38 19.97
C GLU A 69 38.19 -3.89 20.35
N MET A 70 37.20 -4.75 20.12
CA MET A 70 35.80 -4.55 20.45
C MET A 70 35.38 -5.58 21.50
N GLY A 71 34.90 -5.08 22.64
CA GLY A 71 34.39 -5.88 23.74
C GLY A 71 32.89 -5.72 23.89
N GLY A 72 32.14 -6.78 23.59
CA GLY A 72 30.72 -6.89 23.90
C GLY A 72 29.84 -5.85 23.20
N VAL A 73 30.13 -5.54 21.94
CA VAL A 73 29.39 -4.56 21.13
C VAL A 73 27.97 -5.04 20.87
N ILE A 74 26.98 -4.16 21.04
CA ILE A 74 25.56 -4.42 20.83
C ILE A 74 25.05 -3.51 19.72
N LEU A 75 24.39 -4.09 18.71
CA LEU A 75 23.75 -3.37 17.61
C LEU A 75 22.23 -3.28 17.80
N SER A 76 21.65 -2.16 17.34
CA SER A 76 20.20 -1.99 17.22
C SER A 76 19.62 -2.83 16.07
N HIS A 77 18.30 -2.76 15.89
CA HIS A 77 17.66 -3.24 14.65
C HIS A 77 18.12 -2.40 13.44
N PRO A 78 18.10 -2.96 12.22
CA PRO A 78 18.36 -2.20 11.00
C PRO A 78 17.22 -1.21 10.72
N ARG A 79 17.58 0.05 10.48
CA ARG A 79 16.67 1.07 9.95
C ARG A 79 17.01 1.31 8.48
N LEU A 80 16.02 1.14 7.62
CA LEU A 80 16.14 1.38 6.20
C LEU A 80 15.90 2.85 5.88
N SER A 81 16.65 3.30 4.88
CA SER A 81 16.58 4.61 4.29
C SER A 81 16.69 4.46 2.77
N PHE A 82 15.97 5.30 2.04
CA PHE A 82 15.78 5.18 0.60
C PHE A 82 16.47 6.29 -0.19
N GLU A 83 17.44 6.99 0.39
CA GLU A 83 18.10 8.15 -0.24
C GLU A 83 18.75 7.83 -1.60
N LYS A 84 19.13 6.58 -1.83
CA LYS A 84 19.74 6.07 -3.07
C LYS A 84 18.78 5.23 -3.91
N ALA A 85 17.53 5.07 -3.47
CA ALA A 85 16.59 4.13 -4.09
C ALA A 85 16.08 4.62 -5.45
N SER A 86 15.85 3.66 -6.35
CA SER A 86 15.19 3.88 -7.64
C SER A 86 14.30 2.69 -8.00
N LEU A 87 13.25 2.92 -8.80
CA LEU A 87 12.37 1.83 -9.26
C LEU A 87 13.05 0.83 -10.21
N ARG A 88 14.33 1.03 -10.54
CA ARG A 88 15.11 0.11 -11.37
C ARG A 88 15.68 -1.05 -10.56
N ASP A 89 15.82 -0.87 -9.26
CA ASP A 89 16.37 -1.86 -8.34
C ASP A 89 15.57 -1.92 -7.03
N SER A 90 16.05 -2.76 -6.12
CA SER A 90 15.41 -3.02 -4.82
C SER A 90 16.31 -2.59 -3.68
N ARG A 91 17.08 -1.51 -3.85
CA ARG A 91 18.13 -1.08 -2.92
C ARG A 91 17.62 -0.16 -1.83
N ALA A 92 18.06 -0.43 -0.60
CA ALA A 92 17.93 0.47 0.52
C ALA A 92 19.26 0.55 1.28
N THR A 93 19.51 1.68 1.93
CA THR A 93 20.63 1.82 2.87
C THR A 93 20.12 1.46 4.26
N ALA A 94 20.73 0.45 4.89
CA ALA A 94 20.43 0.03 6.24
C ALA A 94 21.44 0.63 7.22
N THR A 95 20.94 1.19 8.31
CA THR A 95 21.74 1.73 9.41
C THR A 95 21.40 1.03 10.71
N MET A 96 22.41 0.58 11.44
CA MET A 96 22.29 0.02 12.78
C MET A 96 23.12 0.87 13.74
N ASP A 97 22.53 1.29 14.84
CA ASP A 97 23.26 2.03 15.88
C ASP A 97 24.08 1.06 16.71
N ILE A 98 25.25 1.52 17.14
CA ILE A 98 26.04 0.83 18.14
C ILE A 98 25.58 1.32 19.51
N VAL A 99 24.81 0.49 20.19
CA VAL A 99 24.08 0.86 21.40
C VAL A 99 24.99 0.88 22.62
N ALA A 100 25.87 -0.11 22.71
CA ALA A 100 26.80 -0.28 23.81
C ALA A 100 28.01 -1.12 23.37
N GLY A 101 29.08 -1.06 24.16
CA GLY A 101 30.29 -1.85 23.95
C GLY A 101 31.52 -1.12 24.49
N THR A 102 32.68 -1.77 24.44
CA THR A 102 33.98 -1.14 24.71
C THR A 102 34.84 -1.21 23.47
N VAL A 103 35.52 -0.13 23.14
CA VAL A 103 36.39 -0.04 21.97
C VAL A 103 37.77 0.43 22.41
N SER A 104 38.80 -0.31 22.05
CA SER A 104 40.20 0.00 22.34
C SER A 104 41.04 -0.09 21.07
N TYR A 105 41.63 1.02 20.66
CA TYR A 105 42.54 1.04 19.51
C TYR A 105 43.97 0.81 20.01
N ILE A 106 44.60 -0.27 19.55
CA ILE A 106 45.86 -0.76 20.11
C ILE A 106 46.91 -0.85 19.01
N ARG A 107 48.07 -0.25 19.27
CA ARG A 107 49.29 -0.49 18.49
C ARG A 107 50.05 -1.66 19.11
N LYS A 108 50.23 -2.71 18.33
CA LYS A 108 51.00 -3.89 18.71
C LYS A 108 52.45 -3.51 18.94
N GLY A 109 53.01 -4.00 20.05
CA GLY A 109 54.43 -3.86 20.31
C GLY A 109 55.25 -4.69 19.34
N THR A 110 56.38 -4.15 18.91
CA THR A 110 57.46 -4.89 18.26
C THR A 110 58.61 -5.04 19.26
N GLY A 111 59.59 -5.91 18.99
CA GLY A 111 60.76 -6.06 19.88
C GLY A 111 61.55 -4.76 20.13
N GLN A 112 61.29 -3.70 19.35
CA GLN A 112 61.90 -2.38 19.49
C GLN A 112 60.93 -1.28 19.95
N VAL A 113 59.62 -1.45 19.78
CA VAL A 113 58.60 -0.45 20.15
C VAL A 113 57.60 -1.08 21.11
N PRO A 114 57.43 -0.58 22.34
CA PRO A 114 56.43 -1.12 23.25
C PRO A 114 55.02 -0.94 22.68
N GLY A 115 54.18 -1.95 22.91
CA GLY A 115 52.76 -1.86 22.58
C GLY A 115 52.09 -0.75 23.37
N ALA A 116 51.11 -0.07 22.77
CA ALA A 116 50.41 1.04 23.41
C ALA A 116 48.93 1.02 23.02
N ILE A 117 48.08 1.36 23.99
CA ILE A 117 46.68 1.68 23.74
C ILE A 117 46.66 3.15 23.31
N LEU A 118 46.24 3.43 22.08
CA LEU A 118 46.18 4.79 21.54
C LEU A 118 44.99 5.54 22.13
N TYR A 119 43.83 4.88 22.17
CA TYR A 119 42.64 5.36 22.85
C TYR A 119 41.73 4.19 23.22
N SER A 120 40.93 4.37 24.27
CA SER A 120 39.90 3.41 24.69
C SER A 120 38.69 4.18 25.22
N TYR A 121 37.50 3.76 24.82
CA TYR A 121 36.25 4.38 25.26
C TYR A 121 35.11 3.36 25.32
N VAL A 122 34.12 3.68 26.14
CA VAL A 122 32.85 2.97 26.18
C VAL A 122 31.93 3.60 25.14
N VAL A 123 31.29 2.78 24.32
CA VAL A 123 30.32 3.22 23.32
C VAL A 123 28.95 3.40 23.98
N SER A 124 28.25 4.47 23.62
CA SER A 124 26.84 4.69 23.96
C SER A 124 26.09 5.27 22.75
N VAL A 125 24.77 5.01 22.66
CA VAL A 125 23.92 5.49 21.56
C VAL A 125 24.06 6.99 21.30
N ASN A 126 24.20 7.80 22.36
CA ASN A 126 24.27 9.26 22.27
C ASN A 126 25.50 9.78 21.51
N GLN A 127 26.53 8.94 21.30
CA GLN A 127 27.71 9.30 20.52
C GLN A 127 27.49 9.19 19.00
N GLY A 128 26.37 8.59 18.55
CA GLY A 128 26.04 8.51 17.12
C GLY A 128 26.90 7.53 16.33
N TYR A 129 27.47 6.51 16.98
CA TYR A 129 28.21 5.47 16.28
C TYR A 129 27.25 4.50 15.58
N THR A 130 27.51 4.22 14.32
CA THR A 130 26.64 3.46 13.42
C THR A 130 27.43 2.50 12.54
N LEU A 131 26.78 1.41 12.19
CA LEU A 131 27.14 0.54 11.07
C LEU A 131 26.15 0.78 9.93
N THR A 132 26.65 1.17 8.76
CA THR A 132 25.85 1.43 7.56
C THR A 132 26.19 0.40 6.48
N MET A 133 25.20 -0.06 5.73
CA MET A 133 25.39 -0.97 4.60
C MET A 133 24.31 -0.74 3.54
N ASP A 134 24.62 -1.01 2.27
CA ASP A 134 23.62 -1.08 1.21
C ASP A 134 23.06 -2.53 1.16
N ILE A 135 21.74 -2.69 1.10
CA ILE A 135 21.04 -3.99 1.06
C ILE A 135 20.08 -4.02 -0.12
N ASP A 136 20.04 -5.16 -0.80
CA ASP A 136 19.02 -5.47 -1.79
C ASP A 136 17.84 -6.20 -1.12
N LEU A 137 16.62 -5.69 -1.27
CA LEU A 137 15.41 -6.39 -0.86
C LEU A 137 15.18 -7.55 -1.82
N ALA A 138 15.30 -8.77 -1.30
CA ALA A 138 15.16 -10.00 -2.09
C ALA A 138 13.78 -10.62 -1.90
N ALA A 139 13.22 -11.13 -3.00
CA ALA A 139 12.20 -12.15 -2.92
C ALA A 139 12.91 -13.48 -2.64
N SER A 140 12.73 -14.05 -1.45
CA SER A 140 13.30 -15.37 -1.15
C SER A 140 12.57 -16.43 -1.98
N ARG A 141 13.20 -16.90 -3.07
CA ARG A 141 12.81 -18.14 -3.74
C ARG A 141 13.36 -19.31 -2.95
N GLY A 142 12.76 -19.58 -1.79
CA GLY A 142 13.00 -20.82 -1.08
C GLY A 142 12.52 -21.98 -1.93
N THR A 143 13.43 -22.89 -2.28
CA THR A 143 13.12 -24.19 -2.88
C THR A 143 11.99 -24.86 -2.10
N VAL A 144 10.85 -25.02 -2.77
CA VAL A 144 9.64 -25.71 -2.28
C VAL A 144 9.06 -25.11 -0.99
N ASN A 145 8.40 -23.96 -1.09
CA ASN A 145 7.14 -23.71 -0.40
C ASN A 145 6.38 -22.55 -1.07
N GLU A 146 5.06 -22.71 -1.18
CA GLU A 146 4.08 -21.88 -1.90
C GLU A 146 3.80 -20.51 -1.24
N GLN A 147 4.81 -19.86 -0.62
CA GLN A 147 4.57 -18.74 0.33
C GLN A 147 5.30 -17.42 0.04
N GLY A 148 6.04 -17.31 -1.08
CA GLY A 148 6.74 -16.10 -1.57
C GLY A 148 7.01 -14.98 -0.54
N ARG A 149 8.13 -15.04 0.18
CA ARG A 149 8.44 -14.07 1.27
C ARG A 149 9.29 -12.90 0.77
N VAL A 150 8.99 -11.71 1.27
CA VAL A 150 9.82 -10.50 1.10
C VAL A 150 10.76 -10.43 2.28
N ILE A 151 12.07 -10.45 2.04
CA ILE A 151 13.05 -10.47 3.11
C ILE A 151 14.17 -9.44 2.95
N VAL A 152 14.74 -9.06 4.08
CA VAL A 152 15.95 -8.26 4.23
C VAL A 152 16.96 -9.12 4.98
N ASP A 153 17.98 -9.62 4.30
CA ASP A 153 19.09 -10.34 4.95
C ASP A 153 20.28 -9.39 5.14
N ILE A 154 20.54 -9.00 6.39
CA ILE A 154 21.68 -8.11 6.71
C ILE A 154 23.04 -8.76 6.42
N GLY A 155 23.11 -10.10 6.35
CA GLY A 155 24.33 -10.82 5.97
C GLY A 155 24.70 -10.65 4.49
N THR A 156 23.73 -10.33 3.64
CA THR A 156 23.96 -10.07 2.20
C THR A 156 24.34 -8.63 1.89
N GLY A 157 24.34 -7.74 2.90
CA GLY A 157 24.70 -6.34 2.76
C GLY A 157 26.10 -6.14 2.18
N TYR A 158 26.29 -5.02 1.48
CA TYR A 158 27.56 -4.62 0.88
C TYR A 158 27.83 -3.15 1.13
N ASN A 159 29.04 -2.68 0.77
CA ASN A 159 29.52 -1.34 1.12
C ASN A 159 29.40 -1.05 2.63
N CYS A 160 29.66 -2.06 3.47
CA CYS A 160 29.56 -1.93 4.91
C CYS A 160 30.62 -0.94 5.41
N ARG A 161 30.21 0.04 6.23
CA ARG A 161 31.10 1.02 6.86
C ARG A 161 30.70 1.22 8.31
N CYS A 162 31.69 1.38 9.19
CA CYS A 162 31.47 1.67 10.60
C CYS A 162 32.30 2.87 11.04
N ASN A 163 31.66 3.85 11.68
CA ASN A 163 32.27 5.12 12.07
C ASN A 163 32.93 5.11 13.47
N LEU A 164 33.18 3.94 14.08
CA LEU A 164 34.00 3.83 15.30
C LEU A 164 35.45 4.30 15.08
N VAL A 165 35.86 4.38 13.82
CA VAL A 165 37.14 4.91 13.34
C VAL A 165 36.89 6.02 12.32
N THR A 166 37.85 6.93 12.18
CA THR A 166 37.70 8.13 11.34
C THR A 166 38.24 7.97 9.91
N GLU A 167 39.22 7.11 9.69
CA GLU A 167 39.83 6.89 8.36
C GLU A 167 38.92 6.02 7.48
N ASP A 168 38.65 6.46 6.25
CA ASP A 168 37.74 5.76 5.31
C ASP A 168 38.08 4.29 5.11
N ARG A 169 39.36 3.96 4.88
CA ARG A 169 39.82 2.58 4.70
C ARG A 169 39.64 1.74 5.97
N ALA A 170 39.81 2.36 7.15
CA ALA A 170 39.58 1.67 8.42
C ALA A 170 38.08 1.42 8.65
N GLN A 171 37.21 2.36 8.25
CA GLN A 171 35.75 2.19 8.32
C GLN A 171 35.26 1.04 7.44
N GLU A 172 35.80 0.91 6.23
CA GLU A 172 35.52 -0.21 5.32
C GLU A 172 36.04 -1.53 5.88
N THR A 173 37.26 -1.52 6.43
CA THR A 173 37.87 -2.71 7.06
C THR A 173 36.99 -3.22 8.21
N LEU A 174 36.52 -2.30 9.06
CA LEU A 174 35.63 -2.62 10.16
C LEU A 174 34.24 -3.06 9.68
N GLY A 175 33.72 -2.44 8.62
CA GLY A 175 32.48 -2.85 7.99
C GLY A 175 32.53 -4.28 7.43
N ASN A 176 33.64 -4.67 6.80
CA ASN A 176 33.87 -6.03 6.32
C ASN A 176 33.91 -7.04 7.47
N PHE A 177 34.54 -6.68 8.59
CA PHE A 177 34.52 -7.51 9.80
C PHE A 177 33.10 -7.76 10.31
N PHE A 178 32.25 -6.74 10.40
CA PHE A 178 30.84 -6.92 10.78
C PHE A 178 30.07 -7.81 9.79
N LYS A 179 30.34 -7.66 8.49
CA LYS A 179 29.74 -8.50 7.45
C LYS A 179 30.08 -9.98 7.64
N GLU A 180 31.35 -10.30 7.90
CA GLU A 180 31.79 -11.66 8.18
C GLU A 180 31.06 -12.23 9.41
N LEU A 181 30.93 -11.45 10.48
CA LEU A 181 30.18 -11.86 11.67
C LEU A 181 28.70 -12.12 11.40
N PHE A 182 28.05 -11.33 10.55
CA PHE A 182 26.65 -11.57 10.17
C PHE A 182 26.49 -12.86 9.36
N LEU A 183 27.48 -13.20 8.52
CA LEU A 183 27.48 -14.44 7.76
C LEU A 183 27.63 -15.69 8.65
N GLU A 184 28.30 -15.55 9.79
CA GLU A 184 28.41 -16.61 10.81
C GLU A 184 27.12 -16.80 11.65
N GLN A 185 26.23 -15.80 11.70
CA GLN A 185 24.96 -15.93 12.41
C GLN A 185 24.00 -16.86 11.67
N LYS A 186 23.08 -17.45 12.42
CA LYS A 186 21.99 -18.25 11.83
C LYS A 186 21.07 -17.36 10.98
N PRO A 187 20.44 -17.90 9.93
CA PRO A 187 19.47 -17.16 9.11
C PRO A 187 18.35 -16.49 9.93
N GLU A 188 17.81 -17.17 10.95
CA GLU A 188 16.77 -16.64 11.85
C GLU A 188 17.18 -15.35 12.59
N ASP A 189 18.47 -15.17 12.87
CA ASP A 189 18.97 -14.02 13.62
C ASP A 189 19.27 -12.80 12.73
N ARG A 190 19.40 -13.00 11.42
CA ARG A 190 19.83 -11.97 10.46
C ARG A 190 18.80 -11.61 9.37
N ILE A 191 17.85 -12.50 9.09
CA ILE A 191 16.82 -12.28 8.07
C ILE A 191 15.61 -11.62 8.70
N TYR A 192 15.17 -10.47 8.18
CA TYR A 192 13.92 -9.79 8.53
C TYR A 192 12.88 -9.98 7.44
N GLU A 193 11.63 -10.24 7.81
CA GLU A 193 10.53 -10.49 6.87
C GLU A 193 9.67 -9.23 6.72
N LEU A 194 9.66 -8.63 5.53
CA LEU A 194 8.79 -7.49 5.23
C LEU A 194 7.42 -7.89 4.72
N GLY A 195 7.19 -9.18 4.42
CA GLY A 195 5.96 -9.62 3.76
C GLY A 195 5.93 -11.11 3.47
N MET A 196 4.72 -11.66 3.36
CA MET A 196 4.48 -13.05 2.97
C MET A 196 3.31 -13.13 2.00
N LEU A 197 3.44 -14.01 1.02
CA LEU A 197 2.35 -14.41 0.14
C LEU A 197 1.63 -15.62 0.71
N ASP A 198 0.31 -15.53 0.86
CA ASP A 198 -0.50 -16.73 0.95
C ASP A 198 -1.05 -17.08 -0.44
N LEU A 199 -0.44 -18.05 -1.13
CA LEU A 199 -0.87 -18.48 -2.47
C LEU A 199 -2.08 -19.43 -2.43
N ARG A 200 -2.61 -19.75 -1.24
CA ARG A 200 -3.67 -20.76 -1.05
C ARG A 200 -5.08 -20.24 -1.35
N ASP A 201 -5.25 -18.93 -1.53
CA ASP A 201 -6.56 -18.34 -1.85
C ASP A 201 -6.99 -18.66 -3.29
N VAL A 202 -8.30 -18.84 -3.50
CA VAL A 202 -8.91 -19.28 -4.77
C VAL A 202 -9.48 -18.08 -5.56
N ASP A 203 -9.52 -16.88 -4.96
CA ASP A 203 -10.02 -15.67 -5.61
C ASP A 203 -9.14 -15.27 -6.83
N LEU A 204 -9.73 -14.57 -7.80
CA LEU A 204 -9.03 -13.99 -8.95
C LEU A 204 -7.95 -13.00 -8.51
N LEU A 205 -8.19 -12.29 -7.40
CA LEU A 205 -7.24 -11.37 -6.76
C LEU A 205 -6.16 -12.08 -5.96
N ALA A 206 -6.20 -13.41 -5.82
CA ALA A 206 -5.13 -14.17 -5.19
C ALA A 206 -3.82 -13.90 -5.93
N PRO A 207 -2.79 -13.39 -5.24
CA PRO A 207 -1.50 -13.11 -5.85
C PRO A 207 -0.84 -14.38 -6.42
N ARG A 208 -0.09 -14.24 -7.51
CA ARG A 208 0.63 -15.32 -8.20
C ARG A 208 2.12 -15.07 -8.27
N SER A 209 2.52 -13.84 -8.60
CA SER A 209 3.90 -13.38 -8.63
C SER A 209 3.92 -11.89 -8.31
N PHE A 210 5.10 -11.39 -7.97
CA PHE A 210 5.29 -9.98 -7.68
C PHE A 210 6.74 -9.57 -7.92
N LEU A 211 6.93 -8.27 -8.11
CA LEU A 211 8.23 -7.62 -8.23
C LEU A 211 8.37 -6.59 -7.11
N ILE A 212 9.46 -6.67 -6.37
CA ILE A 212 9.80 -5.68 -5.34
C ILE A 212 10.64 -4.59 -5.98
N ARG A 213 10.33 -3.34 -5.65
CA ARG A 213 11.17 -2.17 -5.93
C ARG A 213 11.22 -1.26 -4.73
N THR A 214 12.19 -0.37 -4.76
CA THR A 214 12.36 0.70 -3.79
C THR A 214 12.28 2.03 -4.49
N MET A 215 11.86 3.07 -3.78
CA MET A 215 11.68 4.38 -4.39
C MET A 215 11.95 5.47 -3.37
N ALA A 216 12.60 6.54 -3.80
CA ALA A 216 12.84 7.73 -2.99
C ALA A 216 11.90 8.89 -3.37
N THR A 217 11.46 9.65 -2.38
CA THR A 217 10.83 10.96 -2.61
C THR A 217 11.89 11.97 -3.11
N ASP A 218 11.48 13.11 -3.67
CA ASP A 218 12.44 14.14 -4.09
C ASP A 218 13.16 14.71 -2.86
N GLU A 219 12.41 14.91 -1.79
CA GLU A 219 12.88 15.32 -0.48
C GLU A 219 13.82 14.26 0.13
N GLY A 220 13.50 12.98 -0.01
CA GLY A 220 14.31 11.87 0.48
C GLY A 220 15.69 11.73 -0.17
N LYS A 221 15.84 12.21 -1.42
CA LYS A 221 17.14 12.29 -2.10
C LYS A 221 17.97 13.51 -1.66
N ASN A 222 17.34 14.54 -1.09
CA ASN A 222 18.00 15.77 -0.72
C ASN A 222 18.55 15.71 0.71
N ARG A 223 19.88 15.71 0.86
CA ARG A 223 20.57 15.69 2.15
C ARG A 223 20.29 16.89 3.06
N HIS A 224 19.78 17.99 2.50
CA HIS A 224 19.43 19.19 3.26
C HIS A 224 17.94 19.24 3.64
N SER A 225 17.16 18.20 3.28
CA SER A 225 15.76 18.09 3.66
C SER A 225 15.61 17.45 5.04
N ASP A 226 14.61 17.90 5.81
CA ASP A 226 14.23 17.24 7.06
C ASP A 226 13.68 15.82 6.81
N ASP A 227 13.16 15.57 5.61
CA ASP A 227 12.67 14.28 5.15
C ASP A 227 13.76 13.46 4.42
N TYR A 228 15.04 13.75 4.65
CA TYR A 228 16.14 12.99 4.04
C TYR A 228 16.01 11.49 4.34
N GLY A 229 16.19 10.67 3.30
CA GLY A 229 16.02 9.23 3.38
C GLY A 229 14.59 8.74 3.16
N GLU A 230 13.58 9.62 3.09
CA GLU A 230 12.20 9.23 2.83
C GLU A 230 12.00 8.51 1.50
N GLY A 231 11.05 7.57 1.51
CA GLY A 231 10.79 6.72 0.37
C GLY A 231 9.76 5.64 0.67
N ALA A 232 9.70 4.65 -0.21
CA ALA A 232 8.79 3.53 -0.09
C ALA A 232 9.35 2.23 -0.67
N VAL A 233 8.88 1.12 -0.11
CA VAL A 233 8.89 -0.19 -0.77
C VAL A 233 7.64 -0.28 -1.64
N VAL A 234 7.81 -0.69 -2.89
CA VAL A 234 6.74 -0.84 -3.88
C VAL A 234 6.68 -2.29 -4.34
N LEU A 235 5.51 -2.90 -4.20
CA LEU A 235 5.23 -4.20 -4.80
C LEU A 235 4.39 -4.02 -6.05
N PHE A 236 4.85 -4.60 -7.15
CA PHE A 236 4.07 -4.80 -8.35
C PHE A 236 3.55 -6.23 -8.32
N VAL A 237 2.23 -6.41 -8.29
CA VAL A 237 1.60 -7.70 -8.04
C VAL A 237 0.85 -8.15 -9.27
N ARG A 238 1.11 -9.40 -9.64
CA ARG A 238 0.33 -10.15 -10.62
C ARG A 238 -0.50 -11.18 -9.87
N THR A 239 -1.78 -11.24 -10.20
CA THR A 239 -2.75 -12.13 -9.60
C THR A 239 -2.99 -13.36 -10.47
N LYS A 240 -3.73 -14.35 -9.94
CA LYS A 240 -4.09 -15.57 -10.68
C LYS A 240 -4.93 -15.25 -11.92
N GLY A 241 -5.74 -14.19 -11.90
CA GLY A 241 -6.58 -13.77 -13.02
C GLY A 241 -5.82 -13.28 -14.25
N ASN A 242 -4.54 -12.96 -14.15
CA ASN A 242 -3.75 -12.44 -15.26
C ASN A 242 -2.66 -13.44 -15.74
N PRO A 243 -2.66 -13.83 -17.03
CA PRO A 243 -1.66 -14.73 -17.59
C PRO A 243 -0.30 -14.05 -17.88
N ASN A 244 -0.25 -12.72 -17.94
CA ASN A 244 0.94 -11.97 -18.37
C ASN A 244 1.54 -11.18 -17.21
N GLU A 245 2.87 -11.09 -17.16
CA GLU A 245 3.56 -10.13 -16.29
C GLU A 245 3.33 -8.70 -16.76
N GLY A 246 3.46 -7.74 -15.85
CA GLY A 246 3.44 -6.32 -16.20
C GLY A 246 4.76 -5.84 -16.80
N GLY A 247 4.80 -4.58 -17.22
CA GLY A 247 6.00 -3.95 -17.74
C GLY A 247 7.02 -3.65 -16.64
N ASP A 248 8.28 -3.47 -17.02
CA ASP A 248 9.34 -3.11 -16.09
C ASP A 248 9.15 -1.68 -15.54
N PRO A 249 9.10 -1.51 -14.21
CA PRO A 249 8.93 -0.20 -13.61
C PRO A 249 10.21 0.64 -13.76
N ASN A 250 10.01 1.95 -13.91
CA ASN A 250 11.08 2.94 -13.90
C ASN A 250 10.56 4.27 -13.33
N ASP A 251 11.49 5.14 -12.95
CA ASP A 251 11.18 6.38 -12.23
C ASP A 251 10.29 7.39 -12.98
N LEU A 252 10.14 7.26 -14.31
CA LEU A 252 9.27 8.13 -15.10
C LEU A 252 7.87 7.54 -15.29
N ALA A 253 7.71 6.25 -15.02
CA ALA A 253 6.52 5.49 -15.37
C ALA A 253 5.53 5.33 -14.20
N VAL A 254 6.00 5.45 -12.95
CA VAL A 254 5.17 5.34 -11.74
C VAL A 254 5.50 6.47 -10.78
N ASP A 255 4.47 7.21 -10.37
CA ASP A 255 4.58 8.27 -9.36
C ASP A 255 4.64 7.70 -7.93
N TYR A 256 5.01 8.53 -6.95
CA TYR A 256 4.89 8.18 -5.53
C TYR A 256 3.42 8.26 -5.09
N LEU A 257 2.77 7.10 -4.91
CA LEU A 257 1.30 7.00 -4.71
C LEU A 257 0.86 6.94 -3.24
N ILE A 258 1.67 7.38 -2.28
CA ILE A 258 1.21 7.61 -0.90
C ILE A 258 0.96 9.12 -0.74
N PRO A 259 -0.29 9.54 -0.43
CA PRO A 259 -0.58 10.95 -0.29
C PRO A 259 0.12 11.60 0.91
N ASN A 260 0.51 12.86 0.77
CA ASN A 260 1.22 13.63 1.79
C ASN A 260 0.30 14.43 2.74
N ASP A 261 -1.02 14.20 2.67
CA ASP A 261 -1.99 14.88 3.52
C ASP A 261 -1.68 14.65 5.00
N ARG A 262 -1.85 15.71 5.80
CA ARG A 262 -1.59 15.72 7.23
C ARG A 262 -2.85 16.12 7.98
N ASN A 263 -3.03 15.55 9.17
CA ASN A 263 -4.13 15.90 10.05
C ASN A 263 -4.03 17.42 10.39
N PRO A 264 -5.08 18.22 10.17
CA PRO A 264 -5.02 19.67 10.38
C PRO A 264 -4.69 20.09 11.82
N THR A 265 -4.98 19.23 12.81
CA THR A 265 -4.80 19.52 14.23
C THR A 265 -3.49 18.97 14.76
N THR A 266 -3.13 17.73 14.39
CA THR A 266 -1.95 17.05 14.96
C THR A 266 -0.70 17.15 14.08
N GLY A 267 -0.82 17.55 12.80
CA GLY A 267 0.28 17.59 11.84
C GLY A 267 0.85 16.23 11.43
N LYS A 268 0.31 15.14 11.99
CA LYS A 268 0.70 13.76 11.64
C LYS A 268 0.22 13.42 10.23
N ALA A 269 1.02 12.66 9.49
CA ALA A 269 0.62 12.14 8.17
C ALA A 269 -0.67 11.32 8.30
N LEU A 270 -1.60 11.50 7.36
CA LEU A 270 -2.88 10.76 7.30
C LEU A 270 -2.75 9.42 6.61
N TYR A 271 -1.68 9.17 5.85
CA TYR A 271 -1.48 7.91 5.14
C TYR A 271 -0.05 7.41 5.29
N SER A 272 0.10 6.08 5.38
CA SER A 272 1.40 5.41 5.44
C SER A 272 1.57 4.33 4.37
N GLY A 273 0.52 4.07 3.59
CA GLY A 273 0.54 3.12 2.49
C GLY A 273 -0.63 3.33 1.53
N SER A 274 -0.53 2.69 0.37
CA SER A 274 -1.59 2.67 -0.63
C SER A 274 -1.61 1.35 -1.39
N LEU A 275 -2.80 1.01 -1.89
CA LEU A 275 -3.06 -0.11 -2.78
C LEU A 275 -3.76 0.43 -4.02
N VAL A 276 -3.20 0.17 -5.20
CA VAL A 276 -3.81 0.56 -6.47
C VAL A 276 -4.18 -0.70 -7.23
N LEU A 277 -5.47 -0.87 -7.54
CA LEU A 277 -5.93 -1.94 -8.42
C LEU A 277 -6.15 -1.42 -9.84
N ALA A 278 -5.59 -2.14 -10.81
CA ALA A 278 -5.72 -1.77 -12.21
C ALA A 278 -7.19 -1.72 -12.62
N SER A 279 -7.57 -0.70 -13.40
CA SER A 279 -8.91 -0.55 -13.93
C SER A 279 -9.37 -1.81 -14.67
N ARG A 280 -8.50 -2.49 -15.43
CA ARG A 280 -8.86 -3.76 -16.07
C ARG A 280 -9.34 -4.82 -15.07
N VAL A 281 -8.77 -4.89 -13.88
CA VAL A 281 -9.15 -5.88 -12.84
C VAL A 281 -10.56 -5.58 -12.37
N VAL A 282 -10.83 -4.32 -12.02
CA VAL A 282 -12.15 -3.86 -11.57
C VAL A 282 -13.20 -4.06 -12.67
N PHE A 283 -12.94 -3.53 -13.85
CA PHE A 283 -13.91 -3.48 -14.94
C PHE A 283 -14.12 -4.84 -15.63
N ASP A 284 -13.04 -5.57 -15.95
CA ASP A 284 -13.14 -6.79 -16.74
C ASP A 284 -13.59 -8.00 -15.91
N TRP A 285 -13.16 -8.10 -14.65
CA TRP A 285 -13.45 -9.30 -13.83
C TRP A 285 -14.69 -9.16 -12.96
N TYR A 286 -14.96 -7.97 -12.43
CA TYR A 286 -16.04 -7.77 -11.47
C TYR A 286 -17.23 -7.02 -12.07
N VAL A 287 -16.99 -5.89 -12.74
CA VAL A 287 -18.09 -5.03 -13.22
C VAL A 287 -18.78 -5.59 -14.47
N ARG A 288 -18.01 -6.07 -15.47
CA ARG A 288 -18.57 -6.46 -16.78
C ARG A 288 -19.68 -7.50 -16.66
N GLU A 289 -19.40 -8.64 -16.03
CA GLU A 289 -20.36 -9.73 -15.90
C GLU A 289 -21.58 -9.30 -15.07
N ALA A 290 -21.36 -8.56 -13.99
CA ALA A 290 -22.43 -8.05 -13.15
C ALA A 290 -23.40 -7.15 -13.92
N ILE A 291 -22.88 -6.25 -14.75
CA ILE A 291 -23.67 -5.33 -15.58
C ILE A 291 -24.37 -6.07 -16.71
N GLU A 292 -23.68 -6.93 -17.47
CA GLU A 292 -24.29 -7.72 -18.56
C GLU A 292 -25.47 -8.56 -18.04
N ARG A 293 -25.29 -9.21 -16.88
CA ARG A 293 -26.31 -10.06 -16.26
C ARG A 293 -27.51 -9.27 -15.73
N GLN A 294 -27.27 -8.15 -15.04
CA GLN A 294 -28.34 -7.39 -14.38
C GLN A 294 -29.15 -6.55 -15.37
N ILE A 295 -28.49 -5.87 -16.32
CA ILE A 295 -29.20 -5.08 -17.35
C ILE A 295 -29.98 -6.02 -18.28
N GLY A 296 -29.40 -7.17 -18.64
CA GLY A 296 -30.02 -8.14 -19.54
C GLY A 296 -30.10 -7.61 -20.98
N GLY A 297 -31.20 -7.91 -21.69
CA GLY A 297 -31.39 -7.44 -23.07
C GLY A 297 -30.34 -7.95 -24.06
N ASN A 298 -29.70 -9.09 -23.77
CA ASN A 298 -28.53 -9.61 -24.49
C ASN A 298 -27.37 -8.61 -24.60
N LEU A 299 -27.21 -7.74 -23.60
CA LEU A 299 -26.10 -6.80 -23.51
C LEU A 299 -24.76 -7.54 -23.57
N ARG A 300 -23.87 -7.07 -24.44
CA ARG A 300 -22.46 -7.46 -24.48
C ARG A 300 -21.58 -6.23 -24.48
N LEU A 301 -20.65 -6.20 -23.55
CA LEU A 301 -19.70 -5.12 -23.35
C LEU A 301 -18.32 -5.55 -23.85
N ARG A 302 -17.66 -4.67 -24.61
CA ARG A 302 -16.28 -4.82 -25.02
C ARG A 302 -15.41 -3.82 -24.31
N SER A 303 -14.26 -4.28 -23.84
CA SER A 303 -13.26 -3.46 -23.17
C SER A 303 -12.34 -2.72 -24.13
N SER A 304 -11.90 -1.53 -23.72
CA SER A 304 -10.76 -0.85 -24.34
C SER A 304 -9.46 -1.62 -24.08
N GLU A 305 -8.62 -1.79 -25.10
CA GLU A 305 -7.33 -2.49 -24.95
C GLU A 305 -6.19 -1.49 -24.71
N SER A 306 -5.87 -1.24 -23.43
CA SER A 306 -4.71 -0.44 -23.04
C SER A 306 -4.22 -0.78 -21.64
N ASN A 307 -2.91 -0.63 -21.42
CA ASN A 307 -2.25 -0.68 -20.11
C ASN A 307 -1.88 0.73 -19.58
N HIS A 308 -2.21 1.79 -20.33
CA HIS A 308 -1.87 3.18 -20.00
C HIS A 308 -3.10 4.08 -19.88
N VAL A 309 -4.21 3.69 -20.52
CA VAL A 309 -5.51 4.36 -20.45
C VAL A 309 -6.43 3.55 -19.55
N ALA A 310 -7.24 4.23 -18.74
CA ALA A 310 -8.22 3.56 -17.89
C ALA A 310 -9.19 2.72 -18.74
N ARG A 311 -9.62 1.59 -18.16
CA ARG A 311 -10.55 0.68 -18.82
C ARG A 311 -11.92 1.34 -19.03
N ILE A 312 -12.46 1.18 -20.24
CA ILE A 312 -13.81 1.60 -20.62
C ILE A 312 -14.51 0.35 -21.17
N LEU A 313 -15.71 0.07 -20.68
CA LEU A 313 -16.60 -0.95 -21.24
C LEU A 313 -17.62 -0.28 -22.15
N THR A 314 -17.71 -0.71 -23.40
CA THR A 314 -18.67 -0.15 -24.38
C THR A 314 -19.58 -1.24 -24.91
N ALA A 315 -20.89 -0.97 -24.98
CA ALA A 315 -21.85 -1.91 -25.54
C ALA A 315 -21.61 -2.15 -27.04
N VAL A 316 -21.41 -3.42 -27.40
CA VAL A 316 -21.28 -3.90 -28.79
C VAL A 316 -22.48 -4.74 -29.23
N ALA A 317 -23.28 -5.20 -28.28
CA ALA A 317 -24.60 -5.78 -28.52
C ALA A 317 -25.52 -5.41 -27.36
N GLY A 318 -26.82 -5.55 -27.58
CA GLY A 318 -27.82 -5.37 -26.53
C GLY A 318 -28.90 -4.39 -26.90
N GLY A 319 -30.10 -4.69 -26.45
CA GLY A 319 -31.25 -3.82 -26.62
C GLY A 319 -32.49 -4.38 -25.95
N PHE A 320 -33.45 -3.49 -25.73
CA PHE A 320 -34.73 -3.85 -25.15
C PHE A 320 -35.80 -3.82 -26.22
N ASN A 321 -36.58 -4.89 -26.28
CA ASN A 321 -37.79 -4.91 -27.11
C ASN A 321 -38.83 -4.00 -26.47
N ILE A 322 -39.30 -3.04 -27.24
CA ILE A 322 -40.44 -2.21 -26.90
C ILE A 322 -41.66 -2.87 -27.54
N PRO A 323 -42.76 -3.06 -26.79
CA PRO A 323 -43.99 -3.56 -27.36
C PRO A 323 -44.40 -2.72 -28.57
N GLY A 324 -44.72 -3.41 -29.66
CA GLY A 324 -45.40 -2.75 -30.77
C GLY A 324 -46.76 -2.23 -30.31
N PHE A 325 -47.19 -1.12 -30.90
CA PHE A 325 -48.53 -0.59 -30.68
C PHE A 325 -49.19 -0.33 -32.03
N ARG A 326 -50.50 -0.47 -32.04
CA ARG A 326 -51.35 0.00 -33.13
C ARG A 326 -52.44 0.85 -32.50
N TYR A 327 -52.40 2.13 -32.80
CA TYR A 327 -53.39 3.08 -32.34
C TYR A 327 -54.31 3.44 -33.51
N ILE A 328 -55.60 3.18 -33.37
CA ILE A 328 -56.60 3.61 -34.36
C ILE A 328 -57.06 5.00 -33.95
N TRP A 329 -56.70 5.97 -34.77
CA TRP A 329 -56.94 7.37 -34.51
C TRP A 329 -58.36 7.79 -34.88
N GLN A 330 -58.81 7.38 -36.04
CA GLN A 330 -60.15 7.65 -36.53
C GLN A 330 -60.69 6.38 -37.17
N LYS A 331 -61.92 6.02 -36.83
CA LYS A 331 -62.63 4.90 -37.45
C LYS A 331 -64.09 5.25 -37.65
N THR A 332 -64.50 5.30 -38.90
CA THR A 332 -65.90 5.43 -39.32
C THR A 332 -66.28 4.20 -40.15
N LEU A 333 -67.51 4.17 -40.67
CA LEU A 333 -67.92 3.14 -41.64
C LEU A 333 -67.13 3.19 -42.96
N VAL A 334 -66.47 4.31 -43.24
CA VAL A 334 -65.90 4.64 -44.55
C VAL A 334 -64.43 5.04 -44.51
N THR A 335 -63.88 5.31 -43.32
CA THR A 335 -62.49 5.74 -43.14
C THR A 335 -61.86 5.09 -41.90
N GLU A 336 -60.58 4.71 -41.99
CA GLU A 336 -59.76 4.25 -40.86
C GLU A 336 -58.36 4.84 -40.95
N THR A 337 -57.96 5.65 -39.98
CA THR A 337 -56.58 6.13 -39.85
C THR A 337 -55.95 5.46 -38.63
N SER A 338 -54.82 4.79 -38.83
CA SER A 338 -54.11 4.10 -37.76
C SER A 338 -52.61 4.38 -37.78
N LEU A 339 -52.03 4.56 -36.59
CA LEU A 339 -50.61 4.73 -36.34
C LEU A 339 -50.06 3.44 -35.71
N SER A 340 -48.94 2.95 -36.23
CA SER A 340 -48.26 1.79 -35.69
C SER A 340 -46.76 1.88 -35.87
N ASN A 341 -46.03 1.04 -35.15
CA ASN A 341 -44.62 0.80 -35.44
C ASN A 341 -44.45 -0.12 -36.65
N ASN A 342 -43.48 0.19 -37.52
CA ASN A 342 -43.15 -0.66 -38.67
C ASN A 342 -42.07 -1.67 -38.28
N GLY A 343 -42.47 -2.80 -37.69
CA GLY A 343 -41.56 -3.86 -37.25
C GLY A 343 -41.18 -3.77 -35.76
N PRO A 344 -40.35 -4.71 -35.25
CA PRO A 344 -40.01 -4.75 -33.82
C PRO A 344 -39.28 -3.47 -33.40
N LEU A 345 -39.87 -2.72 -32.48
CA LEU A 345 -39.21 -1.58 -31.87
C LEU A 345 -38.16 -2.10 -30.88
N MET A 346 -36.90 -1.75 -31.12
CA MET A 346 -35.81 -2.11 -30.24
C MET A 346 -35.07 -0.86 -29.81
N PHE A 347 -35.03 -0.61 -28.50
CA PHE A 347 -34.14 0.39 -27.93
C PHE A 347 -32.73 -0.20 -27.83
N LYS A 348 -31.85 0.20 -28.75
CA LYS A 348 -30.47 -0.29 -28.80
C LYS A 348 -29.61 0.40 -27.73
N LEU A 349 -28.80 -0.40 -27.06
CA LEU A 349 -27.75 0.09 -26.15
C LEU A 349 -26.44 0.38 -26.90
N THR A 350 -26.37 0.02 -28.18
CA THR A 350 -25.20 0.20 -29.06
C THR A 350 -25.39 1.40 -29.98
N ASP A 351 -24.29 2.04 -30.36
CA ASP A 351 -24.25 3.08 -31.39
C ASP A 351 -23.00 2.95 -32.27
N PRO A 352 -23.03 3.35 -33.55
CA PRO A 352 -21.82 3.46 -34.37
C PRO A 352 -20.75 4.39 -33.77
N SER A 353 -21.18 5.46 -33.10
CA SER A 353 -20.37 6.38 -32.30
C SER A 353 -20.27 5.85 -30.86
N PRO A 354 -19.10 5.35 -30.41
CA PRO A 354 -18.94 4.72 -29.09
C PRO A 354 -19.40 5.58 -27.91
N GLU A 355 -19.27 6.91 -28.01
CA GLU A 355 -19.68 7.91 -27.03
C GLU A 355 -21.21 8.01 -26.82
N ASN A 356 -21.99 7.47 -27.76
CA ASN A 356 -23.45 7.37 -27.69
C ASN A 356 -23.93 5.94 -27.38
N ALA A 357 -23.01 4.97 -27.30
CA ALA A 357 -23.34 3.64 -26.81
C ALA A 357 -23.42 3.66 -25.27
N LEU A 358 -23.96 2.59 -24.68
CA LEU A 358 -23.86 2.39 -23.24
C LEU A 358 -22.38 2.19 -22.89
N GLN A 359 -21.85 3.06 -22.05
CA GLN A 359 -20.47 3.04 -21.58
C GLN A 359 -20.41 2.91 -20.06
N VAL A 360 -19.40 2.21 -19.57
CA VAL A 360 -19.06 2.09 -18.15
C VAL A 360 -17.57 2.43 -18.00
N PHE A 361 -17.24 3.44 -17.22
CA PHE A 361 -15.89 4.00 -17.12
C PHE A 361 -15.62 4.64 -15.76
N ALA A 362 -14.37 5.02 -15.52
CA ALA A 362 -13.97 5.81 -14.35
C ALA A 362 -14.22 7.30 -14.63
N GLY A 363 -15.09 7.92 -13.83
CA GLY A 363 -15.52 9.31 -13.99
C GLY A 363 -14.57 10.33 -13.38
N ASP A 364 -14.78 11.60 -13.72
CA ASP A 364 -13.96 12.73 -13.26
C ASP A 364 -14.01 12.96 -11.75
N ALA A 365 -15.12 12.58 -11.12
CA ALA A 365 -15.32 12.66 -9.68
C ALA A 365 -14.61 11.52 -8.90
N GLY A 366 -13.90 10.62 -9.60
CA GLY A 366 -13.25 9.47 -8.97
C GLY A 366 -14.24 8.36 -8.58
N GLY A 367 -15.34 8.23 -9.30
CA GLY A 367 -16.33 7.16 -9.16
C GLY A 367 -16.45 6.32 -10.42
N LEU A 368 -17.16 5.21 -10.33
CA LEU A 368 -17.56 4.43 -11.50
C LEU A 368 -18.82 5.06 -12.11
N GLU A 369 -18.75 5.42 -13.39
CA GLU A 369 -19.86 6.03 -14.12
C GLU A 369 -20.39 5.08 -15.18
N LEU A 370 -21.72 5.06 -15.29
CA LEU A 370 -22.43 4.42 -16.39
C LEU A 370 -23.21 5.49 -17.14
N SER A 371 -22.99 5.58 -18.45
CA SER A 371 -23.60 6.60 -19.32
C SER A 371 -24.17 5.97 -20.57
N LEU A 372 -25.38 6.39 -20.96
CA LEU A 372 -25.98 6.15 -22.27
C LEU A 372 -26.66 7.44 -22.70
N GLN A 373 -26.32 7.90 -23.90
CA GLN A 373 -26.85 9.15 -24.43
C GLN A 373 -26.94 9.07 -25.96
N GLY A 374 -27.54 10.11 -26.54
CA GLY A 374 -27.57 10.28 -27.98
C GLY A 374 -28.88 9.82 -28.65
N PRO A 375 -29.05 10.19 -29.93
CA PRO A 375 -30.26 9.92 -30.68
C PRO A 375 -30.36 8.45 -31.13
N ARG A 376 -31.59 7.93 -31.15
CA ARG A 376 -31.97 6.61 -31.67
C ARG A 376 -33.11 6.78 -32.67
N LEU A 377 -32.90 6.25 -33.87
CA LEU A 377 -33.94 6.21 -34.90
C LEU A 377 -34.98 5.15 -34.54
N MET A 378 -36.26 5.49 -34.68
CA MET A 378 -37.38 4.61 -34.42
C MET A 378 -38.39 4.65 -35.56
N PRO A 379 -38.63 3.51 -36.24
CA PRO A 379 -39.48 3.48 -37.42
C PRO A 379 -40.97 3.47 -37.07
N PHE A 380 -41.72 4.37 -37.70
CA PHE A 380 -43.17 4.48 -37.59
C PHE A 380 -43.85 4.31 -38.94
N HIS A 381 -45.13 3.94 -38.87
CA HIS A 381 -46.02 3.78 -40.00
C HIS A 381 -47.37 4.40 -39.67
N LEU A 382 -47.78 5.35 -40.49
CA LEU A 382 -49.13 5.89 -40.50
C LEU A 382 -49.85 5.32 -41.72
N ARG A 383 -51.02 4.74 -41.49
CA ARG A 383 -51.92 4.29 -42.54
C ARG A 383 -53.21 5.09 -42.49
N SER A 384 -53.62 5.65 -43.62
CA SER A 384 -54.96 6.17 -43.81
C SER A 384 -55.67 5.34 -44.85
N TRP A 385 -56.83 4.77 -44.50
CA TRP A 385 -57.69 4.04 -45.43
C TRP A 385 -58.99 4.78 -45.62
N GLU A 386 -59.38 4.96 -46.87
CA GLU A 386 -60.68 5.47 -47.26
C GLU A 386 -61.31 4.53 -48.29
N TRP A 387 -62.59 4.22 -48.12
CA TRP A 387 -63.31 3.28 -48.99
C TRP A 387 -63.22 3.65 -50.49
N ALA A 388 -63.17 4.94 -50.81
CA ALA A 388 -63.18 5.44 -52.18
C ALA A 388 -61.77 5.44 -52.84
N PHE A 389 -60.71 5.53 -52.04
CA PHE A 389 -59.35 5.79 -52.55
C PHE A 389 -58.32 4.72 -52.14
N GLY A 390 -58.70 3.77 -51.28
CA GLY A 390 -57.79 2.72 -50.82
C GLY A 390 -56.95 3.16 -49.62
N SER A 391 -55.78 2.54 -49.42
CA SER A 391 -54.89 2.85 -48.30
C SER A 391 -53.69 3.68 -48.74
N GLU A 392 -53.50 4.83 -48.12
CA GLU A 392 -52.27 5.61 -48.15
C GLU A 392 -51.39 5.25 -46.95
N ASN A 393 -50.07 5.18 -47.17
CA ASN A 393 -49.11 4.75 -46.17
C ASN A 393 -47.92 5.71 -46.13
N TRP A 394 -47.57 6.18 -44.93
CA TRP A 394 -46.39 6.99 -44.67
C TRP A 394 -45.48 6.26 -43.71
N TYR A 395 -44.18 6.25 -44.01
CA TYR A 395 -43.14 5.62 -43.20
C TYR A 395 -42.07 6.66 -42.92
N TRP A 396 -41.67 6.79 -41.66
CA TRP A 396 -40.62 7.72 -41.25
C TRP A 396 -39.90 7.21 -40.01
N ASP A 397 -38.74 7.79 -39.72
CA ASP A 397 -37.98 7.52 -38.51
C ASP A 397 -38.06 8.71 -37.55
N ALA A 398 -38.62 8.50 -36.36
CA ALA A 398 -38.53 9.47 -35.27
C ALA A 398 -37.16 9.40 -34.61
N ILE A 399 -36.72 10.52 -34.03
CA ILE A 399 -35.49 10.57 -33.23
C ILE A 399 -35.88 10.54 -31.76
N THR A 400 -35.47 9.50 -31.06
CA THR A 400 -35.62 9.41 -29.61
C THR A 400 -34.29 9.59 -28.91
N THR A 401 -34.27 10.30 -27.80
CA THR A 401 -33.08 10.52 -26.99
C THR A 401 -33.35 9.97 -25.62
N ALA A 402 -32.55 9.00 -25.21
CA ALA A 402 -32.53 8.50 -23.84
C ALA A 402 -31.24 8.96 -23.19
N ARG A 403 -31.34 9.53 -21.98
CA ARG A 403 -30.20 9.88 -21.16
C ARG A 403 -30.24 9.02 -19.91
N VAL A 404 -29.25 8.16 -19.76
CA VAL A 404 -29.03 7.36 -18.55
C VAL A 404 -27.67 7.74 -18.01
N HIS A 405 -27.60 8.23 -16.78
CA HIS A 405 -26.34 8.54 -16.10
C HIS A 405 -26.41 8.11 -14.63
N LEU A 406 -25.47 7.26 -14.24
CA LEU A 406 -25.34 6.72 -12.89
C LEU A 406 -23.90 6.88 -12.43
N ILE A 407 -23.74 7.22 -11.15
CA ILE A 407 -22.45 7.41 -10.50
C ILE A 407 -22.40 6.54 -9.25
N PHE A 408 -21.38 5.70 -9.15
CA PHE A 408 -21.12 4.87 -7.98
C PHE A 408 -19.77 5.25 -7.36
N SER A 409 -19.76 5.53 -6.07
CA SER A 409 -18.55 5.85 -5.30
C SER A 409 -18.00 4.58 -4.63
N PRO A 410 -16.69 4.30 -4.75
CA PRO A 410 -16.07 3.23 -4.00
C PRO A 410 -15.97 3.61 -2.52
N VAL A 411 -16.46 2.74 -1.64
CA VAL A 411 -16.45 2.93 -0.18
C VAL A 411 -16.00 1.66 0.53
N PHE A 412 -15.37 1.79 1.69
CA PHE A 412 -15.03 0.63 2.52
C PHE A 412 -16.25 0.19 3.32
N SER A 413 -16.56 -1.10 3.24
CA SER A 413 -17.58 -1.71 4.09
C SER A 413 -17.08 -1.91 5.52
N SER A 414 -17.95 -2.40 6.41
CA SER A 414 -17.56 -2.83 7.76
C SER A 414 -16.66 -4.07 7.78
N LEU A 415 -16.57 -4.81 6.67
CA LEU A 415 -15.66 -5.94 6.55
C LEU A 415 -14.24 -5.45 6.25
N PRO A 416 -13.20 -6.08 6.83
CA PRO A 416 -11.82 -5.63 6.67
C PRO A 416 -11.40 -5.70 5.20
N ASN A 417 -10.92 -4.57 4.67
CA ASN A 417 -10.39 -4.44 3.31
C ASN A 417 -11.34 -4.98 2.23
N TYR A 418 -12.64 -4.70 2.39
CA TYR A 418 -13.68 -5.00 1.41
C TYR A 418 -14.31 -3.70 0.91
N VAL A 419 -14.22 -3.46 -0.41
CA VAL A 419 -14.72 -2.25 -1.06
C VAL A 419 -16.05 -2.54 -1.73
N THR A 420 -17.05 -1.70 -1.51
CA THR A 420 -18.33 -1.71 -2.22
C THR A 420 -18.47 -0.45 -3.08
N PHE A 421 -19.38 -0.50 -4.05
CA PHE A 421 -19.69 0.63 -4.91
C PHE A 421 -21.11 1.09 -4.59
N GLU A 422 -21.22 2.21 -3.89
CA GLU A 422 -22.51 2.77 -3.47
C GLU A 422 -22.95 3.87 -4.43
N GLN A 423 -24.25 3.94 -4.71
CA GLN A 423 -24.79 4.95 -5.58
C GLN A 423 -24.62 6.35 -4.96
N ALA A 424 -23.84 7.20 -5.62
CA ALA A 424 -23.44 8.50 -5.09
C ALA A 424 -24.52 9.57 -5.22
N THR A 425 -25.31 9.50 -6.29
CA THR A 425 -26.39 10.44 -6.61
C THR A 425 -27.59 9.70 -7.22
N ASP A 426 -28.76 10.32 -7.15
CA ASP A 426 -29.96 9.81 -7.84
C ASP A 426 -29.68 9.57 -9.33
N PRO A 427 -30.16 8.46 -9.91
CA PRO A 427 -29.86 8.11 -11.28
C PRO A 427 -30.65 9.03 -12.22
N ILE A 428 -29.97 9.65 -13.19
CA ILE A 428 -30.62 10.44 -14.23
C ILE A 428 -31.11 9.47 -15.29
N ILE A 429 -32.43 9.34 -15.46
CA ILE A 429 -33.05 8.50 -16.48
C ILE A 429 -34.15 9.30 -17.14
N GLU A 430 -33.85 9.82 -18.32
CA GLU A 430 -34.74 10.67 -19.11
C GLU A 430 -34.98 10.05 -20.48
N PHE A 431 -36.20 10.24 -21.00
CA PHE A 431 -36.58 9.81 -22.33
C PHE A 431 -37.35 10.93 -23.02
N ASN A 432 -36.84 11.36 -24.17
CA ASN A 432 -37.39 12.42 -25.00
C ASN A 432 -37.51 11.93 -26.45
N GLY A 433 -38.40 12.55 -27.22
CA GLY A 433 -38.62 12.21 -28.62
C GLY A 433 -38.91 13.43 -29.48
N VAL A 434 -38.23 13.51 -30.62
CA VAL A 434 -38.56 14.34 -31.76
C VAL A 434 -39.29 13.44 -32.76
N TRP A 435 -40.62 13.53 -32.76
CA TRP A 435 -41.48 12.53 -33.40
C TRP A 435 -41.65 12.69 -34.90
N ASP A 436 -41.45 13.89 -35.46
CA ASP A 436 -41.43 14.15 -36.90
C ASP A 436 -40.28 15.12 -37.24
N PRO A 437 -39.01 14.65 -37.26
CA PRO A 437 -37.85 15.51 -37.43
C PRO A 437 -37.77 16.14 -38.83
N ASN A 438 -38.35 15.50 -39.84
CA ASN A 438 -38.30 15.92 -41.24
C ASN A 438 -39.57 16.64 -41.72
N ASN A 439 -40.55 16.82 -40.84
CA ASN A 439 -41.86 17.38 -41.15
C ASN A 439 -42.57 16.60 -42.28
N GLU A 440 -42.42 15.27 -42.27
CA GLU A 440 -42.97 14.35 -43.26
C GLU A 440 -44.50 14.26 -43.17
N LEU A 441 -45.08 14.61 -42.02
CA LEU A 441 -46.51 14.51 -41.75
C LEU A 441 -47.25 15.85 -41.90
N LYS A 442 -46.58 16.91 -42.37
CA LYS A 442 -47.14 18.28 -42.51
C LYS A 442 -48.43 18.37 -43.33
N ASN A 443 -48.66 17.44 -44.24
CA ASN A 443 -49.83 17.40 -45.13
C ASN A 443 -50.94 16.45 -44.64
N VAL A 444 -50.72 15.76 -43.51
CA VAL A 444 -51.73 14.91 -42.89
C VAL A 444 -52.65 15.80 -42.07
N GLY A 445 -53.95 15.81 -42.38
CA GLY A 445 -54.95 16.77 -41.84
C GLY A 445 -55.11 16.81 -40.31
N SER A 446 -54.41 15.94 -39.58
CA SER A 446 -54.52 15.75 -38.14
C SER A 446 -53.15 15.82 -37.41
N TYR A 447 -52.09 16.30 -38.07
CA TYR A 447 -50.72 16.45 -37.55
C TYR A 447 -50.55 17.01 -36.10
N PRO A 448 -51.33 18.00 -35.61
CA PRO A 448 -51.06 18.66 -34.33
C PRO A 448 -51.09 17.77 -33.07
N GLU A 449 -51.85 16.67 -33.08
CA GLU A 449 -52.04 15.81 -31.90
C GLU A 449 -51.04 14.64 -31.85
N LEU A 450 -50.47 14.26 -32.99
CA LEU A 450 -49.68 13.04 -33.18
C LEU A 450 -48.41 12.97 -32.32
N PRO A 451 -47.60 14.05 -32.14
CA PRO A 451 -46.44 14.03 -31.26
C PRO A 451 -46.78 13.74 -29.79
N GLY A 452 -47.87 14.31 -29.27
CA GLY A 452 -48.32 14.09 -27.90
C GLY A 452 -48.77 12.66 -27.66
N MET A 453 -49.45 12.07 -28.65
CA MET A 453 -49.93 10.69 -28.60
C MET A 453 -48.80 9.68 -28.67
N LEU A 454 -47.81 9.90 -29.55
CA LEU A 454 -46.61 9.07 -29.63
C LEU A 454 -45.84 9.10 -28.31
N HIS A 455 -45.67 10.28 -27.73
CA HIS A 455 -45.04 10.41 -26.43
C HIS A 455 -45.79 9.64 -25.34
N ALA A 456 -47.12 9.82 -25.24
CA ALA A 456 -47.93 9.15 -24.22
C ALA A 456 -47.96 7.61 -24.39
N ALA A 457 -47.93 7.10 -25.62
CA ALA A 457 -47.93 5.67 -25.89
C ALA A 457 -46.58 5.01 -25.56
N LEU A 458 -45.46 5.69 -25.83
CA LEU A 458 -44.14 5.10 -25.77
C LEU A 458 -43.45 5.34 -24.43
N GLN A 459 -43.60 6.52 -23.83
CA GLN A 459 -42.90 6.91 -22.60
C GLN A 459 -43.04 5.88 -21.47
N PRO A 460 -44.22 5.31 -21.16
CA PRO A 460 -44.34 4.30 -20.12
C PRO A 460 -43.53 3.03 -20.42
N ALA A 461 -43.53 2.58 -21.67
CA ALA A 461 -42.76 1.42 -22.09
C ALA A 461 -41.25 1.68 -21.98
N PHE A 462 -40.78 2.87 -22.36
CA PHE A 462 -39.38 3.29 -22.19
C PHE A 462 -38.96 3.35 -20.73
N LEU A 463 -39.74 4.02 -19.88
CA LEU A 463 -39.41 4.11 -18.46
C LEU A 463 -39.44 2.73 -17.78
N GLN A 464 -40.30 1.83 -18.23
CA GLN A 464 -40.34 0.46 -17.73
C GLN A 464 -39.09 -0.33 -18.09
N ILE A 465 -38.61 -0.28 -19.34
CA ILE A 465 -37.37 -0.99 -19.73
C ILE A 465 -36.13 -0.37 -19.10
N LEU A 466 -36.11 0.95 -18.88
CA LEU A 466 -34.99 1.64 -18.23
C LEU A 466 -35.03 1.53 -16.69
N ARG A 467 -36.08 0.94 -16.10
CA ARG A 467 -36.18 0.74 -14.66
C ARG A 467 -35.04 -0.09 -14.09
N VAL A 468 -34.49 -1.02 -14.88
CA VAL A 468 -33.37 -1.90 -14.47
C VAL A 468 -32.14 -1.10 -14.03
N PHE A 469 -31.91 0.07 -14.62
CA PHE A 469 -30.79 0.94 -14.23
C PHE A 469 -30.97 1.49 -12.81
N ARG A 470 -32.20 1.68 -12.33
CA ARG A 470 -32.47 2.18 -10.96
C ARG A 470 -32.17 1.17 -9.86
N THR A 471 -32.09 -0.12 -10.21
CA THR A 471 -31.87 -1.22 -9.27
C THR A 471 -30.55 -1.92 -9.52
N LEU A 472 -29.63 -1.27 -10.25
CA LEU A 472 -28.33 -1.83 -10.57
C LEU A 472 -27.43 -1.82 -9.34
N GLU A 473 -26.95 -3.01 -8.96
CA GLU A 473 -25.99 -3.16 -7.88
C GLU A 473 -24.65 -3.64 -8.43
N LEU A 474 -23.55 -3.14 -7.89
CA LEU A 474 -22.21 -3.55 -8.31
C LEU A 474 -21.59 -4.49 -7.27
N PRO A 475 -20.84 -5.51 -7.70
CA PRO A 475 -20.21 -6.44 -6.78
C PRO A 475 -19.13 -5.73 -5.96
N GLY A 476 -19.01 -6.12 -4.68
CA GLY A 476 -17.90 -5.70 -3.85
C GLY A 476 -16.61 -6.45 -4.16
N LEU A 477 -15.49 -5.86 -3.75
CA LEU A 477 -14.14 -6.34 -4.00
C LEU A 477 -13.47 -6.68 -2.67
N ASN A 478 -13.07 -7.95 -2.50
CA ASN A 478 -12.23 -8.35 -1.37
C ASN A 478 -10.76 -8.16 -1.73
N VAL A 479 -10.11 -7.16 -1.13
CA VAL A 479 -8.70 -6.86 -1.41
C VAL A 479 -7.74 -7.34 -0.32
N LEU A 480 -8.25 -8.12 0.63
CA LEU A 480 -7.51 -8.57 1.81
C LEU A 480 -6.24 -9.37 1.46
N ALA A 481 -6.31 -10.25 0.45
CA ALA A 481 -5.19 -11.08 0.04
C ALA A 481 -4.01 -10.24 -0.48
N ILE A 482 -4.29 -9.14 -1.20
CA ILE A 482 -3.27 -8.25 -1.76
C ILE A 482 -2.80 -7.25 -0.69
N SER A 483 -3.72 -6.72 0.11
CA SER A 483 -3.38 -5.78 1.18
C SER A 483 -2.49 -6.41 2.25
N ASN A 484 -2.55 -7.73 2.45
CA ASN A 484 -1.79 -8.43 3.49
C ASN A 484 -0.39 -8.91 3.04
N LEU A 485 0.01 -8.67 1.79
CA LEU A 485 1.26 -9.18 1.23
C LEU A 485 2.54 -8.70 1.92
N LEU A 486 2.52 -7.48 2.48
CA LEU A 486 3.66 -6.91 3.22
C LEU A 486 3.50 -7.02 4.75
N PHE A 487 2.61 -7.89 5.24
CA PHE A 487 2.28 -7.90 6.67
C PHE A 487 2.25 -9.31 7.26
N PRO A 488 3.41 -9.86 7.68
CA PRO A 488 3.41 -10.96 8.62
C PRO A 488 2.88 -10.45 9.97
N GLU A 489 1.92 -11.17 10.56
CA GLU A 489 1.33 -10.97 11.90
C GLU A 489 0.67 -9.58 12.16
N ARG A 490 -0.66 -9.58 12.44
CA ARG A 490 -1.53 -8.51 13.00
C ARG A 490 -1.43 -7.05 12.48
N ASN A 491 -0.52 -6.73 11.58
CA ASN A 491 -0.17 -5.38 11.14
C ASN A 491 -0.67 -5.07 9.73
N ALA A 492 -1.84 -5.58 9.33
CA ALA A 492 -2.40 -5.40 8.00
C ALA A 492 -2.60 -3.91 7.66
N LEU A 493 -2.35 -3.54 6.41
CA LEU A 493 -2.75 -2.22 5.87
C LEU A 493 -4.26 -2.06 6.00
N GLN A 494 -4.67 -1.14 6.86
CA GLN A 494 -6.07 -0.75 7.03
C GLN A 494 -6.35 0.36 6.03
N LEU A 495 -7.00 -0.01 4.94
CA LEU A 495 -7.41 0.95 3.93
C LEU A 495 -8.68 1.67 4.43
N THR A 496 -8.67 3.00 4.37
CA THR A 496 -9.72 3.84 4.94
C THR A 496 -10.45 4.67 3.88
N GLU A 497 -9.79 4.97 2.76
CA GLU A 497 -10.38 5.74 1.67
C GLU A 497 -10.10 5.11 0.31
N ALA A 498 -11.11 5.13 -0.56
CA ALA A 498 -11.02 4.65 -1.93
C ALA A 498 -11.47 5.74 -2.93
N ARG A 499 -10.83 5.80 -4.10
CA ARG A 499 -11.18 6.65 -5.24
C ARG A 499 -10.88 5.89 -6.54
N LEU A 500 -11.72 6.06 -7.56
CA LEU A 500 -11.57 5.47 -8.89
C LEU A 500 -11.40 6.56 -9.98
N PRO A 501 -10.28 7.31 -10.01
CA PRO A 501 -10.00 8.27 -11.10
C PRO A 501 -9.67 7.61 -12.45
N GLY A 502 -9.25 6.35 -12.40
CA GLY A 502 -8.87 5.54 -13.55
C GLY A 502 -8.68 4.12 -13.03
N ASP A 503 -7.54 3.89 -12.41
CA ASP A 503 -7.33 2.76 -11.51
C ASP A 503 -7.96 3.03 -10.13
N LEU A 504 -8.31 1.97 -9.39
CA LEU A 504 -8.88 2.07 -8.04
C LEU A 504 -7.75 2.32 -7.04
N LEU A 505 -7.60 3.57 -6.61
CA LEU A 505 -6.68 4.00 -5.57
C LEU A 505 -7.34 3.81 -4.21
N MET A 506 -6.71 3.03 -3.34
CA MET A 506 -7.06 2.88 -1.95
C MET A 506 -5.90 3.32 -1.09
N VAL A 507 -6.16 4.14 -0.08
CA VAL A 507 -5.16 4.69 0.83
C VAL A 507 -5.57 4.44 2.27
N GLY A 508 -4.58 4.40 3.14
CA GLY A 508 -4.86 4.22 4.55
C GLY A 508 -3.62 4.30 5.42
N GLN A 509 -3.83 3.94 6.67
CA GLN A 509 -2.79 3.86 7.66
C GLN A 509 -2.51 2.40 7.97
N ILE A 510 -1.26 2.14 8.33
CA ILE A 510 -0.96 0.97 9.14
C ILE A 510 -0.51 1.55 10.47
N ASP A 511 -1.40 1.60 11.45
CA ASP A 511 -1.02 1.98 12.82
C ASP A 511 -0.89 0.74 13.70
N PRO A 512 0.29 0.10 13.74
CA PRO A 512 0.52 -1.05 14.58
C PRO A 512 0.58 -0.69 16.07
N LYS A 513 0.73 0.61 16.43
CA LYS A 513 0.73 1.07 17.84
C LYS A 513 -0.68 1.20 18.37
N GLU A 514 -1.66 1.48 17.51
CA GLU A 514 -3.06 1.65 17.92
C GLU A 514 -3.91 0.37 17.71
N THR A 515 -3.54 -0.53 16.79
CA THR A 515 -4.32 -1.75 16.52
C THR A 515 -3.80 -3.00 17.22
N THR A 516 -2.53 -3.02 17.64
CA THR A 516 -1.86 -4.18 18.21
C THR A 516 -1.39 -3.85 19.62
N PHE A 517 -1.64 -4.75 20.57
CA PHE A 517 -1.13 -4.64 21.94
C PHE A 517 0.40 -4.50 21.92
N THR A 518 0.90 -3.29 22.19
CA THR A 518 2.33 -2.95 22.15
C THR A 518 2.75 -2.11 23.35
N LEU A 519 4.04 -2.11 23.67
CA LEU A 519 4.63 -1.31 24.74
C LEU A 519 5.34 -0.07 24.19
N ASP A 520 5.29 1.05 24.91
CA ASP A 520 5.96 2.30 24.55
C ASP A 520 6.71 2.85 25.77
N PRO A 521 8.04 3.10 25.70
CA PRO A 521 8.92 2.88 24.55
C PRO A 521 9.24 1.40 24.29
N LEU A 522 9.55 1.04 23.05
CA LEU A 522 9.85 -0.33 22.63
C LEU A 522 11.32 -0.76 22.89
N LEU A 523 12.26 0.19 22.81
CA LEU A 523 13.71 -0.04 22.91
C LEU A 523 14.42 1.02 23.79
N PRO A 524 13.99 1.23 25.05
CA PRO A 524 14.64 2.24 25.90
C PRO A 524 16.07 1.85 26.26
N VAL A 525 16.97 2.84 26.21
CA VAL A 525 18.35 2.73 26.70
C VAL A 525 18.46 3.58 27.96
N ILE A 526 18.65 2.93 29.10
CA ILE A 526 18.64 3.60 30.41
C ILE A 526 19.89 3.29 31.21
N LYS A 527 20.27 4.20 32.11
CA LYS A 527 21.41 3.99 32.99
C LYS A 527 21.06 3.01 34.10
N ALA A 528 22.02 2.22 34.56
CA ALA A 528 21.83 1.39 35.75
C ALA A 528 21.40 2.22 36.97
N GLY A 529 20.38 1.71 37.67
CA GLY A 529 19.69 2.39 38.77
C GLY A 529 18.56 3.36 38.36
N ASP A 530 18.42 3.70 37.07
CA ASP A 530 17.34 4.56 36.61
C ASP A 530 16.03 3.78 36.43
N LYS A 531 14.93 4.52 36.27
CA LYS A 531 13.59 3.99 36.07
C LYS A 531 13.06 4.31 34.68
N GLN A 532 12.21 3.44 34.14
CA GLN A 532 11.51 3.61 32.88
C GLN A 532 10.06 3.11 33.03
N THR A 533 9.11 3.96 32.67
CA THR A 533 7.69 3.58 32.63
C THR A 533 7.31 3.12 31.23
N PHE A 534 6.56 2.01 31.14
CA PHE A 534 6.01 1.50 29.90
C PHE A 534 4.50 1.76 29.83
N GLU A 535 4.06 2.36 28.74
CA GLU A 535 2.65 2.53 28.43
C GLU A 535 2.20 1.46 27.43
N ILE A 536 0.99 0.94 27.60
CA ILE A 536 0.37 0.04 26.63
C ILE A 536 -0.35 0.89 25.58
N ARG A 537 -0.03 0.68 24.31
CA ARG A 537 -0.71 1.31 23.17
C ARG A 537 -1.63 0.29 22.51
N GLN A 538 -2.95 0.51 22.57
CA GLN A 538 -4.01 -0.23 21.84
C GLN A 538 -5.36 0.51 22.00
N LEU A 539 -6.07 0.81 20.89
CA LEU A 539 -7.34 1.55 20.85
C LEU A 539 -8.46 0.95 21.72
N ASN A 540 -8.49 -0.38 21.84
CA ASN A 540 -9.55 -1.12 22.54
C ASN A 540 -9.10 -1.67 23.90
N TYR A 541 -7.92 -1.28 24.41
CA TYR A 541 -7.47 -1.76 25.72
C TYR A 541 -8.40 -1.22 26.82
N ARG A 542 -9.19 -2.12 27.38
CA ARG A 542 -9.85 -1.90 28.68
C ARG A 542 -8.83 -2.28 29.75
N HIS A 543 -8.68 -1.43 30.79
CA HIS A 543 -7.85 -1.66 31.99
C HIS A 543 -8.15 -3.02 32.65
N SER A 544 -7.66 -4.10 32.05
CA SER A 544 -7.76 -5.47 32.52
C SER A 544 -6.43 -5.83 33.18
N ASN A 545 -6.44 -6.85 34.03
CA ASN A 545 -5.33 -7.29 34.88
C ASN A 545 -4.09 -7.71 34.07
N VAL A 546 -3.30 -6.73 33.63
CA VAL A 546 -2.03 -6.96 32.93
C VAL A 546 -1.01 -7.53 33.91
N GLN A 547 -0.43 -8.66 33.56
CA GLN A 547 0.70 -9.25 34.26
C GLN A 547 1.99 -8.75 33.61
N TRP A 548 2.90 -8.22 34.43
CA TRP A 548 4.21 -7.75 33.99
C TRP A 548 5.29 -8.73 34.41
N SER A 549 6.27 -8.95 33.54
CA SER A 549 7.43 -9.79 33.81
C SER A 549 8.69 -9.21 33.19
N VAL A 550 9.84 -9.53 33.78
CA VAL A 550 11.17 -9.19 33.24
C VAL A 550 11.97 -10.47 33.15
N ARG A 551 12.71 -10.63 32.04
CA ARG A 551 13.72 -11.68 31.89
C ARG A 551 15.00 -11.14 31.27
N SER A 552 16.12 -11.81 31.55
CA SER A 552 17.42 -11.50 30.95
C SER A 552 17.54 -12.14 29.57
N VAL A 553 18.17 -11.44 28.63
CA VAL A 553 18.44 -11.95 27.27
C VAL A 553 19.72 -12.77 27.23
N ASP A 554 20.74 -12.35 27.98
CA ASP A 554 22.11 -12.88 27.89
C ASP A 554 22.44 -13.85 29.04
N GLY A 555 21.44 -14.27 29.82
CA GLY A 555 21.64 -15.10 31.02
C GLY A 555 22.35 -14.37 32.17
N SER A 556 22.56 -13.05 32.06
CA SER A 556 23.13 -12.23 33.14
C SER A 556 22.20 -12.22 34.36
N ARG A 557 22.79 -12.23 35.56
CA ARG A 557 22.08 -12.15 36.84
C ARG A 557 21.59 -10.74 37.16
N ALA A 558 22.02 -9.76 36.39
CA ALA A 558 21.64 -8.36 36.52
C ALA A 558 20.20 -8.12 36.00
N LEU A 559 19.20 -8.60 36.72
CA LEU A 559 17.80 -8.41 36.35
C LEU A 559 17.23 -7.16 37.01
N GLY A 560 16.56 -6.30 36.25
CA GLY A 560 15.76 -5.21 36.81
C GLY A 560 14.44 -5.73 37.38
N VAL A 561 13.72 -4.86 38.08
CA VAL A 561 12.42 -5.18 38.68
C VAL A 561 11.35 -4.36 37.97
N ILE A 562 10.25 -5.00 37.55
CA ILE A 562 9.07 -4.29 37.05
C ILE A 562 7.94 -4.39 38.05
N SER A 563 7.25 -3.27 38.24
CA SER A 563 6.06 -3.19 39.08
C SER A 563 4.78 -3.41 38.26
N ASN A 564 3.67 -3.68 38.95
CA ASN A 564 2.39 -3.99 38.32
C ASN A 564 1.78 -2.81 37.52
N ASN A 565 2.31 -1.59 37.66
CA ASN A 565 1.88 -0.42 36.91
C ASN A 565 2.72 -0.15 35.65
N GLY A 566 3.68 -1.03 35.32
CA GLY A 566 4.56 -0.88 34.16
C GLY A 566 5.81 -0.03 34.41
N GLU A 567 6.13 0.37 35.65
CA GLU A 567 7.41 1.01 35.99
C GLU A 567 8.50 -0.05 36.20
N TYR A 568 9.53 -0.01 35.35
CA TYR A 568 10.74 -0.81 35.41
C TYR A 568 11.87 -0.05 36.10
N GLU A 569 12.55 -0.69 37.04
CA GLU A 569 13.75 -0.20 37.71
C GLU A 569 14.97 -1.01 37.28
N ALA A 570 15.96 -0.33 36.72
CA ALA A 570 17.20 -0.95 36.28
C ALA A 570 18.03 -1.49 37.46
N PRO A 571 18.74 -2.62 37.30
CA PRO A 571 19.60 -3.14 38.34
C PRO A 571 20.72 -2.15 38.68
N ALA A 572 21.23 -2.24 39.90
CA ALA A 572 22.34 -1.42 40.35
C ALA A 572 23.62 -1.67 39.54
N VAL A 573 24.45 -0.63 39.39
CA VAL A 573 25.67 -0.63 38.55
C VAL A 573 26.61 -1.80 38.85
N HIS A 574 26.76 -2.17 40.13
CA HIS A 574 27.67 -3.25 40.56
C HIS A 574 27.22 -4.66 40.14
N LEU A 575 25.97 -4.81 39.70
CA LEU A 575 25.43 -6.08 39.20
C LEU A 575 25.69 -6.25 37.69
N LEU A 576 26.05 -5.19 36.98
CA LEU A 576 26.26 -5.24 35.53
C LEU A 576 27.46 -6.13 35.16
N ASP A 577 27.20 -7.11 34.29
CA ASP A 577 28.24 -7.88 33.62
C ASP A 577 28.68 -7.18 32.32
N GLY A 578 29.73 -6.35 32.42
CA GLY A 578 30.29 -5.58 31.32
C GLY A 578 29.76 -4.15 31.22
N SER A 579 29.79 -3.56 30.01
CA SER A 579 29.34 -2.18 29.78
C SER A 579 27.82 -2.02 29.67
N ALA A 580 27.11 -3.10 29.33
CA ALA A 580 25.67 -3.12 29.21
C ALA A 580 25.07 -4.53 29.36
N ILE A 581 23.77 -4.56 29.70
CA ILE A 581 22.92 -5.75 29.73
C ILE A 581 21.63 -5.50 28.96
N ARG A 582 20.92 -6.59 28.64
CA ARG A 582 19.66 -6.57 27.92
C ARG A 582 18.59 -7.33 28.70
N ASN A 583 17.52 -6.64 29.07
CA ASN A 583 16.37 -7.20 29.75
C ASN A 583 15.13 -7.05 28.87
N VAL A 584 14.28 -8.07 28.81
CA VAL A 584 12.99 -8.00 28.10
C VAL A 584 11.90 -7.84 29.13
N VAL A 585 11.16 -6.74 28.99
CA VAL A 585 9.93 -6.48 29.72
C VAL A 585 8.77 -7.03 28.90
N THR A 586 7.90 -7.82 29.51
CA THR A 586 6.70 -8.37 28.85
C THR A 586 5.45 -8.06 29.67
N ALA A 587 4.46 -7.47 29.00
CA ALA A 587 3.10 -7.34 29.47
C ALA A 587 2.24 -8.45 28.87
N THR A 588 1.37 -9.06 29.67
CA THR A 588 0.45 -10.12 29.25
C THR A 588 -0.95 -9.83 29.76
N TYR A 589 -1.96 -9.94 28.92
CA TYR A 589 -3.37 -9.99 29.37
C TYR A 589 -4.14 -11.07 28.62
N THR A 590 -5.24 -11.52 29.22
CA THR A 590 -6.18 -12.42 28.57
C THR A 590 -7.30 -11.58 27.97
N ASP A 591 -7.47 -11.64 26.65
CA ASP A 591 -8.53 -10.93 25.95
C ASP A 591 -9.89 -11.52 26.39
N PRO A 592 -10.80 -10.71 27.01
CA PRO A 592 -12.08 -11.20 27.50
C PRO A 592 -13.02 -11.64 26.39
N ASP A 593 -12.86 -11.15 25.16
CA ASP A 593 -13.74 -11.48 24.03
C ASP A 593 -13.30 -12.80 23.36
N THR A 594 -11.99 -13.06 23.30
CA THR A 594 -11.44 -14.25 22.62
C THR A 594 -10.92 -15.35 23.54
N GLY A 595 -10.74 -15.05 24.84
CA GLY A 595 -10.15 -15.96 25.83
C GLY A 595 -8.67 -16.28 25.58
N LYS A 596 -8.01 -15.62 24.61
CA LYS A 596 -6.61 -15.85 24.26
C LYS A 596 -5.68 -14.91 25.02
N GLU A 597 -4.52 -15.42 25.39
CA GLU A 597 -3.44 -14.58 25.91
C GLU A 597 -2.85 -13.71 24.79
N VAL A 598 -2.68 -12.43 25.10
CA VAL A 598 -2.04 -11.45 24.25
C VAL A 598 -0.86 -10.87 25.02
N THR A 599 0.31 -10.89 24.38
CA THR A 599 1.57 -10.44 24.98
C THR A 599 2.17 -9.29 24.17
N ALA A 600 2.77 -8.34 24.86
CA ALA A 600 3.58 -7.26 24.30
C ALA A 600 4.91 -7.22 25.02
N SER A 601 6.00 -7.03 24.27
CA SER A 601 7.34 -6.97 24.83
C SER A 601 8.06 -5.70 24.44
N ALA A 602 9.02 -5.28 25.26
CA ALA A 602 9.98 -4.21 25.00
C ALA A 602 11.36 -4.68 25.46
N LEU A 603 12.41 -4.25 24.74
CA LEU A 603 13.79 -4.57 25.10
C LEU A 603 14.44 -3.36 25.78
N VAL A 604 14.83 -3.53 27.03
CA VAL A 604 15.53 -2.52 27.82
C VAL A 604 17.02 -2.80 27.76
N VAL A 605 17.78 -1.83 27.26
CA VAL A 605 19.25 -1.87 27.32
C VAL A 605 19.71 -1.04 28.49
N VAL A 606 20.29 -1.70 29.49
CA VAL A 606 20.80 -1.00 30.69
C VAL A 606 22.31 -0.81 30.53
N VAL A 607 22.75 0.44 30.59
CA VAL A 607 24.17 0.83 30.39
C VAL A 607 24.81 1.35 31.68
N LEU A 608 26.13 1.21 31.79
CA LEU A 608 26.91 1.70 32.93
C LEU A 608 26.83 3.23 33.11
N THR A 609 26.97 3.97 32.00
CA THR A 609 26.99 5.44 31.99
C THR A 609 26.28 5.97 30.74
N SER A 610 25.44 6.99 30.88
CA SER A 610 24.79 7.68 29.76
C SER A 610 25.67 8.76 29.11
N VAL A 611 26.83 9.08 29.71
CA VAL A 611 27.83 10.05 29.25
C VAL A 611 29.22 9.49 29.55
N VAL A 612 30.12 9.49 28.55
CA VAL A 612 31.51 9.06 28.68
C VAL A 612 32.42 10.28 28.48
N VAL A 613 33.30 10.54 29.44
CA VAL A 613 34.39 11.52 29.30
C VAL A 613 35.60 10.76 28.76
N THR A 614 36.09 11.13 27.58
CA THR A 614 37.28 10.54 26.96
C THR A 614 38.53 11.31 27.40
N PRO A 615 39.40 10.76 28.28
CA PRO A 615 40.67 11.40 28.57
C PRO A 615 41.60 11.26 27.35
N SER A 616 42.16 12.37 26.86
CA SER A 616 43.24 12.31 25.87
C SER A 616 44.54 11.90 26.57
N MET A 617 45.11 10.74 26.21
CA MET A 617 46.47 10.38 26.62
C MET A 617 47.46 10.80 25.54
N SER A 618 48.41 11.66 25.91
CA SER A 618 49.55 12.03 25.07
C SER A 618 50.81 11.35 25.61
N LEU A 619 51.48 10.56 24.78
CA LEU A 619 52.80 10.03 25.08
C LEU A 619 53.81 11.17 24.90
N ILE A 620 54.34 11.69 25.99
CA ILE A 620 55.51 12.57 25.96
C ILE A 620 56.75 11.65 25.88
N PRO A 621 57.49 11.62 24.76
CA PRO A 621 58.76 10.91 24.72
C PRO A 621 59.70 11.59 25.72
N MET A 622 60.17 10.84 26.72
CA MET A 622 61.31 11.29 27.53
C MET A 622 62.54 11.33 26.62
N SER A 623 63.01 12.52 26.28
CA SER A 623 64.35 12.69 25.74
C SER A 623 65.37 12.37 26.84
N ASP A 624 66.33 11.52 26.52
CA ASP A 624 67.41 11.13 27.42
C ASP A 624 68.05 12.36 28.06
N ARG A 625 68.34 12.24 29.36
CA ARG A 625 69.14 13.19 30.12
C ARG A 625 70.35 13.59 29.29
N ARG A 626 70.44 14.87 28.93
CA ARG A 626 71.71 15.46 28.53
C ARG A 626 72.67 15.22 29.69
N ASP A 627 73.69 14.40 29.47
CA ASP A 627 74.86 14.40 30.34
C ASP A 627 75.43 15.82 30.33
N VAL A 628 75.34 16.46 31.49
CA VAL A 628 76.05 17.71 31.74
C VAL A 628 77.50 17.31 31.99
N ARG A 629 78.35 17.51 30.96
CA ARG A 629 79.72 17.97 31.12
C ARG A 629 80.25 18.60 29.84
#